data_AF-A0A7W9LWK9-F1
#
_entry.id   AF-A0A7W9LWK9-F1
#
_cell.length_a   1.000
_cell.length_b   1.000
_cell.length_c   1.000
_cell.angle_alpha   90.00
_cell.angle_beta   90.00
_cell.angle_gamma   90.00
#
_symmetry.space_group_name_H-M   'P 1'
#
loop_
_entity.id
_entity.type
_entity.pdbx_description
1 polymer ?
#
loop_
_entity_poly.entity_id
_entity_poly.type
_entity_poly.pdbx_seq_one_letter_code
_entity_poly.pdbx_strand_id
1 'polypeptide(L)'
;MATDDLMNRALATLGDDGPLSVEAIHRLTDLADVPESMVITEVADLLDISPHTLRYYERAGLVEVARDSNGHRVYDADAVRRLVFLTRMRLSGMPMRDLQHYISLVDAGEHTVPERLDMLLEHRDTIRRRIRELSLSLTATEYKIATYGGSTGPDVQDLDTGTATGRTALPHEPL
;
A
#
# COMPACT_ATOMS: atom_id res chain seq x y z
N MET A 1 11.02 -15.66 9.18
CA MET A 1 9.71 -15.67 8.50
C MET A 1 9.77 -14.59 7.43
N ALA A 2 9.53 -14.96 6.17
CA ALA A 2 9.79 -14.10 5.03
C ALA A 2 8.66 -13.08 4.82
N THR A 3 9.06 -11.87 4.44
CA THR A 3 8.29 -10.65 4.13
C THR A 3 7.08 -10.89 3.21
N ASP A 4 7.07 -11.97 2.43
CA ASP A 4 5.93 -12.34 1.57
C ASP A 4 4.68 -12.73 2.37
N ASP A 5 4.83 -13.22 3.62
CA ASP A 5 3.72 -13.81 4.38
C ASP A 5 2.81 -12.75 5.04
N LEU A 6 3.31 -11.53 5.29
CA LEU A 6 2.53 -10.44 5.91
C LEU A 6 1.79 -9.58 4.89
N MET A 7 2.38 -9.31 3.72
CA MET A 7 1.68 -8.67 2.60
C MET A 7 0.51 -9.55 2.13
N ASN A 8 0.74 -10.86 2.03
CA ASN A 8 -0.31 -11.82 1.74
C ASN A 8 -1.38 -11.86 2.83
N ARG A 9 -1.02 -11.73 4.12
CA ARG A 9 -2.02 -11.61 5.20
C ARG A 9 -2.77 -10.29 5.18
N ALA A 10 -2.13 -9.16 4.90
CA ALA A 10 -2.78 -7.86 4.77
C ALA A 10 -3.79 -7.87 3.60
N LEU A 11 -3.40 -8.45 2.47
CA LEU A 11 -4.28 -8.71 1.32
C LEU A 11 -5.39 -9.72 1.65
N ALA A 12 -5.10 -10.78 2.41
CA ALA A 12 -6.09 -11.78 2.82
C ALA A 12 -7.07 -11.28 3.89
N THR A 13 -6.66 -10.38 4.80
CA THR A 13 -7.54 -9.72 5.77
C THR A 13 -8.44 -8.66 5.13
N LEU A 14 -8.15 -8.26 3.88
CA LEU A 14 -8.93 -7.27 3.13
C LEU A 14 -10.17 -7.85 2.44
N GLY A 15 -10.41 -9.16 2.53
CA GLY A 15 -11.66 -9.79 2.07
C GLY A 15 -11.80 -9.82 0.55
N ASP A 16 -12.24 -10.98 0.06
CA ASP A 16 -12.29 -11.40 -1.35
C ASP A 16 -13.31 -10.63 -2.24
N ASP A 17 -13.99 -9.59 -1.75
CA ASP A 17 -15.09 -8.94 -2.47
C ASP A 17 -15.21 -7.44 -2.13
N GLY A 18 -14.61 -6.57 -2.95
CA GLY A 18 -14.97 -5.13 -3.02
C GLY A 18 -13.81 -4.16 -3.25
N PRO A 19 -14.07 -2.96 -3.84
CA PRO A 19 -13.04 -1.93 -3.98
C PRO A 19 -12.53 -1.56 -2.59
N LEU A 20 -11.19 -1.49 -2.42
CA LEU A 20 -10.50 -1.04 -1.20
C LEU A 20 -11.22 0.19 -0.64
N SER A 21 -12.10 -0.04 0.33
CA SER A 21 -13.04 0.99 0.75
C SER A 21 -12.29 2.02 1.57
N VAL A 22 -12.70 3.28 1.47
CA VAL A 22 -12.23 4.36 2.37
C VAL A 22 -12.41 3.92 3.83
N GLU A 23 -13.38 3.04 4.11
CA GLU A 23 -13.63 2.38 5.38
C GLU A 23 -12.52 1.39 5.81
N ALA A 24 -11.86 0.66 4.91
CA ALA A 24 -10.72 -0.20 5.25
C ALA A 24 -9.45 0.61 5.60
N ILE A 25 -9.25 1.75 4.92
CA ILE A 25 -8.21 2.72 5.30
C ILE A 25 -8.59 3.39 6.62
N HIS A 26 -9.85 3.81 6.80
CA HIS A 26 -10.34 4.28 8.09
C HIS A 26 -10.15 3.23 9.17
N ARG A 27 -10.39 1.93 8.99
CA ARG A 27 -10.09 0.88 9.99
C ARG A 27 -8.59 0.66 10.25
N LEU A 28 -7.72 0.87 9.25
CA LEU A 28 -6.27 0.91 9.45
C LEU A 28 -5.82 2.18 10.22
N THR A 29 -6.66 3.21 10.27
CA THR A 29 -6.37 4.49 10.94
C THR A 29 -7.16 4.66 12.26
N ASP A 30 -8.32 4.02 12.39
CA ASP A 30 -9.18 3.82 13.56
C ASP A 30 -8.86 2.44 14.12
N LEU A 31 -7.66 2.32 14.66
CA LEU A 31 -7.23 1.12 15.38
C LEU A 31 -7.61 1.28 16.84
N ALA A 32 -8.84 0.88 17.18
CA ALA A 32 -9.32 0.82 18.57
C ALA A 32 -8.50 -0.15 19.46
N ASP A 33 -7.65 -1.00 18.85
CA ASP A 33 -6.84 -2.02 19.52
C ASP A 33 -5.31 -1.79 19.42
N VAL A 34 -4.84 -0.64 18.92
CA VAL A 34 -3.39 -0.34 19.01
C VAL A 34 -3.04 -0.12 20.49
N PRO A 35 -2.06 -0.86 21.03
CA PRO A 35 -1.58 -0.63 22.38
C PRO A 35 -1.24 0.84 22.57
N GLU A 36 -1.53 1.39 23.75
CA GLU A 36 -1.25 2.79 24.09
C GLU A 36 0.21 3.18 23.81
N SER A 37 1.11 2.19 23.83
CA SER A 37 2.50 2.34 23.49
C SER A 37 3.11 1.04 22.95
N MET A 38 4.00 1.14 21.96
CA MET A 38 4.72 0.01 21.35
C MET A 38 6.22 0.28 21.27
N VAL A 39 7.05 -0.78 21.27
CA VAL A 39 8.50 -0.68 21.03
C VAL A 39 8.84 -0.84 19.55
N ILE A 40 10.05 -0.42 19.16
CA ILE A 40 10.49 -0.40 17.76
C ILE A 40 10.35 -1.73 17.02
N THR A 41 10.57 -2.86 17.69
CA THR A 41 10.44 -4.19 17.08
C THR A 41 8.99 -4.50 16.74
N GLU A 42 8.06 -4.18 17.64
CA GLU A 42 6.63 -4.42 17.42
C GLU A 42 6.08 -3.54 16.29
N VAL A 43 6.50 -2.28 16.23
CA VAL A 43 6.09 -1.37 15.14
C VAL A 43 6.71 -1.78 13.81
N ALA A 44 7.97 -2.21 13.81
CA ALA A 44 8.64 -2.73 12.62
C ALA A 44 7.93 -3.97 12.07
N ASP A 45 7.55 -4.90 12.94
CA ASP A 45 6.81 -6.11 12.58
C ASP A 45 5.40 -5.77 12.08
N LEU A 46 4.70 -4.85 12.73
CA LEU A 46 3.38 -4.37 12.31
C LEU A 46 3.38 -3.78 10.90
N LEU A 47 4.42 -3.02 10.57
CA LEU A 47 4.55 -2.31 9.30
C LEU A 47 5.23 -3.14 8.20
N ASP A 48 5.69 -4.34 8.52
CA ASP A 48 6.50 -5.20 7.65
C ASP A 48 7.76 -4.50 7.11
N ILE A 49 8.44 -3.77 7.99
CA ILE A 49 9.70 -3.08 7.65
C ILE A 49 10.78 -3.45 8.64
N SER A 50 12.03 -3.32 8.22
CA SER A 50 13.13 -3.51 9.17
C SER A 50 13.13 -2.41 10.25
N PRO A 51 13.59 -2.70 11.48
CA PRO A 51 13.85 -1.67 12.48
C PRO A 51 14.81 -0.58 11.98
N HIS A 52 15.70 -0.92 11.03
CA HIS A 52 16.58 0.05 10.39
C HIS A 52 15.81 1.03 9.49
N THR A 53 14.79 0.55 8.76
CA THR A 53 13.87 1.38 7.96
C THR A 53 13.05 2.29 8.87
N LEU A 54 12.55 1.78 9.99
CA LEU A 54 11.81 2.59 10.96
C LEU A 54 12.69 3.70 11.58
N ARG A 55 13.94 3.39 11.95
CA ARG A 55 14.93 4.40 12.36
C ARG A 55 15.27 5.41 11.26
N TYR A 56 15.19 5.00 10.00
CA TYR A 56 15.36 5.92 8.88
C TYR A 56 14.18 6.89 8.79
N TYR A 57 12.94 6.45 9.01
CA TYR A 57 11.76 7.32 9.05
C TYR A 57 11.82 8.34 10.19
N GLU A 58 12.26 7.93 11.39
CA GLU A 58 12.54 8.88 12.48
C GLU A 58 13.56 9.95 12.07
N ARG A 59 14.71 9.53 11.52
CA ARG A 59 15.76 10.47 11.09
C ARG A 59 15.31 11.37 9.94
N ALA A 60 14.37 10.91 9.12
CA ALA A 60 13.75 11.69 8.08
C ALA A 60 12.68 12.66 8.62
N GLY A 61 12.39 12.68 9.92
CA GLY A 61 11.43 13.60 10.54
C GLY A 61 9.97 13.21 10.29
N LEU A 62 9.69 11.95 9.96
CA LEU A 62 8.33 11.47 9.73
C LEU A 62 7.55 11.24 11.01
N VAL A 63 8.26 11.01 12.13
CA VAL A 63 7.68 10.75 13.44
C VAL A 63 8.66 11.18 14.52
N GLU A 64 8.14 11.81 15.56
CA GLU A 64 8.88 12.05 16.80
C GLU A 64 8.55 10.95 17.81
N VAL A 65 9.57 10.43 18.48
CA VAL A 65 9.43 9.24 19.34
C VAL A 65 10.00 9.58 20.72
N ALA A 66 9.16 9.43 21.73
CA ALA A 66 9.57 9.58 23.12
C ALA A 66 10.50 8.44 23.54
N ARG A 67 11.23 8.66 24.64
CA ARG A 67 11.97 7.59 25.31
C ARG A 67 11.34 7.31 26.67
N ASP A 68 11.21 6.03 27.01
CA ASP A 68 10.81 5.62 28.35
C ASP A 68 11.90 5.92 29.40
N SER A 69 11.60 5.65 30.66
CA SER A 69 12.53 5.80 31.79
C SER A 69 13.81 4.95 31.65
N ASN A 70 13.78 3.91 30.82
CA ASN A 70 14.89 3.00 30.58
C ASN A 70 15.67 3.37 29.30
N GLY A 71 15.28 4.44 28.61
CA GLY A 71 15.91 4.96 27.39
C GLY A 71 15.49 4.25 26.10
N HIS A 72 14.48 3.37 26.14
CA HIS A 72 13.94 2.74 24.94
C HIS A 72 12.97 3.66 24.21
N ARG A 73 12.93 3.52 22.88
CA ARG A 73 11.97 4.22 22.02
C ARG A 73 10.58 3.65 22.20
N VAL A 74 9.62 4.54 22.41
CA VAL A 74 8.23 4.20 22.60
C VAL A 74 7.38 5.00 21.61
N TYR A 75 6.62 4.28 20.78
CA TYR A 75 5.70 4.84 19.81
C TYR A 75 4.30 4.78 20.40
N ASP A 76 3.67 5.93 20.55
CA ASP A 76 2.26 6.01 20.92
C ASP A 76 1.35 5.65 19.74
N ALA A 77 0.05 5.56 20.02
CA ALA A 77 -0.92 5.20 19.01
C ALA A 77 -0.97 6.20 17.82
N ASP A 78 -0.72 7.49 18.06
CA ASP A 78 -0.69 8.52 17.00
C ASP A 78 0.52 8.36 16.08
N ALA A 79 1.70 8.11 16.66
CA ALA A 79 2.92 7.80 15.94
C ALA A 79 2.75 6.55 15.07
N VAL A 80 2.12 5.49 15.61
CA VAL A 80 1.85 4.26 14.85
C VAL A 80 0.87 4.53 13.71
N ARG A 81 -0.25 5.21 13.94
CA ARG A 81 -1.23 5.59 12.88
C ARG A 81 -0.57 6.35 11.75
N ARG A 82 0.24 7.36 12.10
CA ARG A 82 1.02 8.16 11.15
C ARG A 82 1.97 7.29 10.34
N LEU A 83 2.71 6.39 10.99
CA LEU A 83 3.66 5.49 10.32
C LEU A 83 2.99 4.48 9.38
N VAL A 84 1.80 3.96 9.73
CA VAL A 84 1.02 3.07 8.85
C VAL A 84 0.73 3.78 7.53
N PHE A 85 0.17 4.99 7.59
CA PHE A 85 -0.15 5.78 6.40
C PHE A 85 1.10 6.10 5.56
N LEU A 86 2.15 6.63 6.19
CA LEU A 86 3.38 7.03 5.49
C LEU A 86 4.10 5.85 4.85
N THR A 87 4.08 4.68 5.49
CA THR A 87 4.66 3.45 4.94
C THR A 87 3.92 3.05 3.66
N ARG A 88 2.58 3.11 3.63
CA ARG A 88 1.79 2.82 2.43
C ARG A 88 2.05 3.82 1.30
N MET A 89 2.17 5.11 1.62
CA MET A 89 2.54 6.13 0.64
C MET A 89 3.95 5.89 0.09
N ARG A 90 4.92 5.52 0.94
CA ARG A 90 6.28 5.22 0.52
C ARG A 90 6.35 4.00 -0.41
N LEU A 91 5.67 2.91 -0.05
CA LEU A 91 5.64 1.66 -0.83
C LEU A 91 4.95 1.86 -2.20
N SER A 92 3.93 2.71 -2.27
CA SER A 92 3.27 3.08 -3.52
C SER A 92 4.10 4.02 -4.42
N GLY A 93 5.28 4.44 -3.95
CA GLY A 93 6.25 5.19 -4.74
C GLY A 93 6.30 6.68 -4.47
N MET A 94 5.60 7.19 -3.44
CA MET A 94 5.78 8.57 -3.01
C MET A 94 7.23 8.77 -2.55
N PRO A 95 7.94 9.80 -3.04
CA PRO A 95 9.32 10.05 -2.64
C PRO A 95 9.38 10.60 -1.23
N MET A 96 10.51 10.40 -0.55
CA MET A 96 10.67 10.79 0.85
C MET A 96 10.43 12.29 1.08
N ARG A 97 10.86 13.13 0.14
CA ARG A 97 10.67 14.59 0.22
C ARG A 97 9.18 14.98 0.27
N ASP A 98 8.31 14.28 -0.46
CA ASP A 98 6.89 14.59 -0.53
C ASP A 98 6.20 14.13 0.76
N LEU A 99 6.67 13.02 1.36
CA LEU A 99 6.22 12.58 2.70
C LEU A 99 6.60 13.59 3.78
N GLN A 100 7.83 14.13 3.73
CA GLN A 100 8.27 15.18 4.65
C GLN A 100 7.44 16.45 4.49
N HIS A 101 7.16 16.85 3.24
CA HIS A 101 6.29 17.99 2.96
C HIS A 101 4.88 17.77 3.52
N TYR A 102 4.28 16.61 3.25
CA TYR A 102 2.97 16.25 3.79
C TYR A 102 2.94 16.33 5.33
N ILE A 103 3.97 15.84 6.01
CA ILE A 103 4.06 15.90 7.47
C ILE A 103 4.18 17.33 7.97
N SER A 104 5.00 18.16 7.31
CA SER A 104 5.09 19.58 7.67
C SER A 104 3.74 20.30 7.56
N LEU A 105 2.91 19.94 6.57
CA LEU A 105 1.56 20.47 6.42
C LEU A 105 0.63 19.95 7.53
N VAL A 106 0.71 18.66 7.87
CA VAL A 106 -0.06 18.07 8.98
C VAL A 106 0.23 18.81 10.28
N ASP A 107 1.52 18.98 10.60
CA ASP A 107 1.98 19.62 11.83
C ASP A 107 1.68 21.13 11.86
N ALA A 108 1.57 21.79 10.70
CA ALA A 108 1.11 23.18 10.60
C ALA A 108 -0.38 23.35 10.97
N GLY A 109 -1.19 22.29 10.96
CA GLY A 109 -2.58 22.31 11.41
C GLY A 109 -3.61 22.56 10.30
N GLU A 110 -4.89 22.54 10.66
CA GLU A 110 -6.04 22.32 9.75
C GLU A 110 -6.14 23.26 8.53
N HIS A 111 -5.57 24.46 8.60
CA HIS A 111 -5.59 25.41 7.49
C HIS A 111 -4.87 24.90 6.22
N THR A 112 -3.99 23.90 6.34
CA THR A 112 -3.28 23.29 5.21
C THR A 112 -4.02 22.10 4.58
N VAL A 113 -5.23 21.76 5.06
CA VAL A 113 -6.02 20.63 4.53
C VAL A 113 -6.19 20.67 3.00
N PRO A 114 -6.45 21.83 2.34
CA PRO A 114 -6.55 21.87 0.89
C PRO A 114 -5.26 21.41 0.18
N GLU A 115 -4.10 21.86 0.64
CA GLU A 115 -2.80 21.49 0.06
C GLU A 115 -2.49 20.00 0.27
N ARG A 116 -2.81 19.47 1.45
CA ARG A 116 -2.68 18.03 1.73
C ARG A 116 -3.57 17.21 0.78
N LEU A 117 -4.80 17.66 0.55
CA LEU A 117 -5.72 16.99 -0.35
C LEU A 117 -5.18 16.97 -1.79
N ASP A 118 -4.68 18.09 -2.28
CA ASP A 118 -4.11 18.19 -3.63
C ASP A 118 -2.94 17.21 -3.82
N MET A 119 -2.01 17.14 -2.87
CA MET A 119 -0.91 16.16 -2.90
C MET A 119 -1.41 14.71 -2.97
N LEU A 120 -2.45 14.37 -2.21
CA LEU A 120 -3.02 13.02 -2.20
C LEU A 120 -3.77 12.70 -3.50
N LEU A 121 -4.43 13.68 -4.12
CA LEU A 121 -5.07 13.53 -5.41
C LEU A 121 -4.04 13.26 -6.52
N GLU A 122 -2.93 14.02 -6.54
CA GLU A 122 -1.84 13.82 -7.49
C GLU A 122 -1.19 12.44 -7.33
N HIS A 123 -0.92 12.02 -6.09
CA HIS A 123 -0.35 10.72 -5.82
C HIS A 123 -1.31 9.57 -6.19
N ARG A 124 -2.60 9.72 -5.89
CA ARG A 124 -3.65 8.77 -6.32
C ARG A 124 -3.64 8.58 -7.83
N ASP A 125 -3.54 9.67 -8.59
CA ASP A 125 -3.57 9.59 -10.05
C ASP A 125 -2.26 8.99 -10.61
N THR A 126 -1.15 9.20 -9.93
CA THR A 126 0.12 8.49 -10.18
C THR A 126 -0.01 6.98 -9.95
N ILE A 127 -0.59 6.57 -8.81
CA ILE A 127 -0.85 5.15 -8.51
C ILE A 127 -1.76 4.53 -9.58
N ARG A 128 -2.87 5.18 -9.93
CA ARG A 128 -3.81 4.70 -10.95
C ARG A 128 -3.13 4.49 -12.30
N ARG A 129 -2.25 5.41 -12.69
CA ARG A 129 -1.46 5.25 -13.92
C ARG A 129 -0.55 4.03 -13.84
N ARG A 130 0.16 3.85 -12.73
CA ARG A 130 1.06 2.71 -12.53
C ARG A 130 0.32 1.38 -12.50
N ILE A 131 -0.88 1.32 -11.91
CA ILE A 131 -1.74 0.12 -11.96
C ILE A 131 -2.03 -0.24 -13.41
N ARG A 132 -2.48 0.71 -14.24
CA ARG A 132 -2.76 0.44 -15.66
C ARG A 132 -1.54 -0.05 -16.44
N GLU A 133 -0.38 0.56 -16.21
CA GLU A 133 0.89 0.17 -16.84
C GLU A 133 1.32 -1.26 -16.43
N LEU A 134 1.17 -1.60 -15.15
CA LEU A 134 1.48 -2.92 -14.62
C LEU A 134 0.49 -3.97 -15.11
N SER A 135 -0.81 -3.68 -15.14
CA SER A 135 -1.83 -4.58 -15.69
C SER A 135 -1.54 -4.92 -17.16
N LEU A 136 -1.20 -3.93 -17.99
CA LEU A 136 -0.82 -4.17 -19.38
C LEU A 136 0.42 -5.07 -19.49
N SER A 137 1.42 -4.84 -18.63
CA SER A 137 2.66 -5.64 -18.60
C SER A 137 2.39 -7.08 -18.15
N LEU A 138 1.47 -7.25 -17.19
CA LEU A 138 1.01 -8.56 -16.72
C LEU A 138 0.34 -9.33 -17.86
N THR A 139 -0.62 -8.73 -18.55
CA THR A 139 -1.30 -9.35 -19.71
C THR A 139 -0.31 -9.77 -20.81
N ALA A 140 0.68 -8.93 -21.12
CA ALA A 140 1.72 -9.27 -22.10
C ALA A 140 2.58 -10.46 -21.64
N THR A 141 2.86 -10.56 -20.35
CA THR A 141 3.62 -11.67 -19.75
C THR A 141 2.81 -12.97 -19.81
N GLU A 142 1.53 -12.92 -19.45
CA GLU A 142 0.61 -14.06 -19.50
C GLU A 142 0.45 -14.60 -20.92
N TYR A 143 0.30 -13.70 -21.90
CA TYR A 143 0.28 -14.07 -23.32
C TYR A 143 1.54 -14.88 -23.71
N LYS A 144 2.72 -14.48 -23.23
CA LYS A 144 3.97 -15.21 -23.50
C LYS A 144 4.02 -16.56 -22.79
N ILE A 145 3.55 -16.63 -21.54
CA ILE A 145 3.44 -17.91 -20.81
C ILE A 145 2.54 -18.88 -21.58
N ALA A 146 1.37 -18.43 -22.01
CA ALA A 146 0.43 -19.23 -22.80
C ALA A 146 1.03 -19.67 -24.15
N THR A 147 1.75 -18.78 -24.83
CA THR A 147 2.43 -19.09 -26.10
C THR A 147 3.45 -20.23 -25.95
N TYR A 148 4.10 -20.33 -24.80
CA TYR A 148 5.07 -21.39 -24.50
C TYR A 148 4.45 -22.65 -23.88
N GLY A 149 3.12 -22.73 -23.82
CA GLY A 149 2.40 -23.90 -23.28
C GLY A 149 2.34 -23.95 -21.76
N GLY A 150 2.68 -22.86 -21.07
CA GLY A 150 2.44 -22.72 -19.64
C GLY A 150 0.97 -22.37 -19.34
N SER A 151 0.50 -22.72 -18.15
CA SER A 151 -0.80 -22.28 -17.63
C SER A 151 -0.58 -21.28 -16.51
N THR A 152 -1.29 -20.16 -16.55
CA THR A 152 -1.24 -19.09 -15.54
C THR A 152 -2.24 -19.32 -14.40
N GLY A 153 -2.75 -20.54 -14.21
CA GLY A 153 -3.81 -20.82 -13.23
C GLY A 153 -5.08 -19.98 -13.49
N PRO A 154 -6.11 -20.10 -12.65
CA PRO A 154 -7.19 -19.12 -12.66
C PRO A 154 -6.64 -17.79 -12.16
N ASP A 155 -6.69 -16.77 -13.01
CA ASP A 155 -6.47 -15.40 -12.59
C ASP A 155 -7.63 -14.98 -11.69
N VAL A 156 -7.34 -14.34 -10.56
CA VAL A 156 -8.37 -13.85 -9.60
C VAL A 156 -9.08 -12.59 -10.17
N GLN A 157 -8.89 -12.29 -11.46
CA GLN A 157 -9.40 -11.09 -12.14
C GLN A 157 -10.59 -11.33 -13.08
N ASP A 158 -11.27 -12.48 -13.00
CA ASP A 158 -12.60 -12.66 -13.60
C ASP A 158 -13.69 -12.06 -12.68
N LEU A 159 -13.62 -10.75 -12.43
CA LEU A 159 -14.72 -9.98 -11.82
C LEU A 159 -15.16 -8.89 -12.79
N ASP A 160 -16.13 -9.29 -13.61
CA ASP A 160 -17.12 -8.46 -14.30
C ASP A 160 -16.63 -7.61 -15.50
N THR A 161 -16.61 -8.23 -16.69
CA THR A 161 -17.01 -7.52 -17.90
C THR A 161 -18.36 -8.03 -18.35
N GLY A 162 -19.40 -7.27 -18.01
CA GLY A 162 -20.75 -7.47 -18.50
C GLY A 162 -20.81 -7.68 -20.02
N THR A 163 -21.43 -8.80 -20.39
CA THR A 163 -22.24 -9.05 -21.58
C THR A 163 -22.04 -8.12 -22.79
N ALA A 164 -21.31 -8.59 -23.81
CA ALA A 164 -21.66 -8.33 -25.22
C ALA A 164 -20.93 -9.29 -26.18
N THR A 165 -21.71 -10.23 -26.72
CA THR A 165 -21.83 -10.50 -28.18
C THR A 165 -20.58 -10.82 -29.00
N GLY A 166 -20.57 -12.02 -29.59
CA GLY A 166 -20.03 -12.19 -30.95
C GLY A 166 -19.06 -13.36 -31.15
N ARG A 167 -19.61 -14.57 -31.18
CA ARG A 167 -18.95 -15.75 -31.76
C ARG A 167 -18.65 -15.45 -33.24
N THR A 168 -17.39 -15.36 -33.64
CA THR A 168 -16.97 -15.63 -35.03
C THR A 168 -15.56 -16.19 -35.01
N ALA A 169 -15.46 -17.47 -35.37
CA ALA A 169 -14.22 -18.19 -35.58
C ALA A 169 -13.52 -17.68 -36.86
N LEU A 170 -12.19 -17.58 -36.83
CA LEU A 170 -11.36 -17.52 -38.03
C LEU A 170 -10.56 -18.83 -38.13
N PRO A 171 -10.46 -19.46 -39.31
CA PRO A 171 -9.78 -20.72 -39.48
C PRO A 171 -8.25 -20.53 -39.54
N HIS A 172 -7.53 -21.42 -38.85
CA HIS A 172 -6.09 -21.61 -39.00
C HIS A 172 -5.79 -22.52 -40.21
N GLU A 173 -4.97 -22.04 -41.15
CA GLU A 173 -4.28 -22.88 -42.14
C GLU A 173 -2.83 -23.13 -41.67
N PRO A 174 -2.34 -24.39 -41.68
CA PRO A 174 -0.93 -24.68 -41.42
C PRO A 174 -0.12 -24.75 -42.74
N LEU A 175 1.18 -24.50 -42.63
CA LEU A 175 2.20 -24.87 -43.64
C LEU A 175 2.66 -26.32 -43.43
#